data_AF-A1E389-F1
#
_entry.id   AF-A1E389-F1
#
_cell.length_a   1.000
_cell.length_b   1.000
_cell.length_c   1.000
_cell.angle_alpha   90.00
_cell.angle_beta   90.00
_cell.angle_gamma   90.00
#
_symmetry.space_group_name_H-M   'P 1'
#
loop_
_entity.id
_entity.type
_entity.pdbx_description
1 polymer ?
#
loop_
_entity_poly.entity_id
_entity_poly.type
_entity_poly.pdbx_seq_one_letter_code
_entity_poly.pdbx_strand_id
1 'polypeptide(L)'
;SVVLLAGEILKQVKPFIEEGVHPRIIIKAIRKSLQLCMDKINEMAVHIEKQSKEEQRALLTKCAATAMSSKLIHQQKDFFSKMVVDAVLSLDELLPLNMIGIKKITGGSLEESQLISGVAFKKTFSYAGFEMAPKNYKDCKIALLNIELELKAERDNAEVRVDNVKEYQKVVDAEWQILYNKLAKIHESGANV
;
A
#
# COMPACT_ATOMS: atom_id res chain seq x y z
N SER A 1 -5.90 -12.04 20.17
CA SER A 1 -5.32 -13.16 20.96
C SER A 1 -4.63 -12.66 22.23
N VAL A 2 -3.66 -11.73 22.14
CA VAL A 2 -2.87 -11.26 23.30
C VAL A 2 -3.73 -10.70 24.45
N VAL A 3 -4.70 -9.84 24.15
CA VAL A 3 -5.57 -9.23 25.18
C VAL A 3 -6.45 -10.27 25.88
N LEU A 4 -6.93 -11.27 25.13
CA LEU A 4 -7.78 -12.33 25.67
C LEU A 4 -6.99 -13.23 26.62
N LEU A 5 -5.76 -13.58 26.23
CA LEU A 5 -4.86 -14.37 27.08
C LEU A 5 -4.44 -13.60 28.34
N ALA A 6 -4.14 -12.30 28.21
CA ALA A 6 -3.87 -11.44 29.36
C ALA A 6 -5.07 -11.35 30.31
N GLY A 7 -6.29 -11.20 29.77
CA GLY A 7 -7.52 -11.17 30.55
C GLY A 7 -7.78 -12.47 31.30
N GLU A 8 -7.59 -13.62 30.64
CA GLU A 8 -7.77 -14.93 31.28
C GLU A 8 -6.71 -15.17 32.37
N ILE A 9 -5.44 -14.80 32.13
CA ILE A 9 -4.40 -14.88 33.17
C ILE A 9 -4.79 -14.05 34.40
N LEU A 10 -5.29 -12.83 34.23
CA LEU A 10 -5.73 -11.99 35.35
C LEU A 10 -6.92 -12.59 36.09
N LYS A 11 -7.87 -13.19 35.37
CA LYS A 11 -9.01 -13.89 35.96
C LYS A 11 -8.57 -15.08 36.83
N GLN A 12 -7.59 -15.85 36.38
CA GLN A 12 -7.01 -16.98 37.13
C GLN A 12 -6.14 -16.51 38.32
N VAL A 13 -5.55 -15.32 38.22
CA VAL A 13 -4.73 -14.73 39.29
C VAL A 13 -5.56 -14.14 40.43
N LYS A 14 -6.79 -13.67 40.14
CA LYS A 14 -7.70 -13.05 41.09
C LYS A 14 -7.86 -13.79 42.44
N PRO A 15 -8.17 -15.11 42.49
CA PRO A 15 -8.33 -15.83 43.76
C PRO A 15 -7.08 -15.79 44.64
N PHE A 16 -5.88 -15.89 44.04
CA PHE A 16 -4.63 -15.83 44.80
C PHE A 16 -4.38 -14.46 45.44
N ILE A 17 -4.87 -13.39 44.80
CA ILE A 17 -4.81 -12.04 45.39
C ILE A 17 -5.80 -11.94 46.56
N GLU A 18 -7.01 -12.51 46.42
CA GLU A 18 -8.02 -12.55 47.47
C GLU A 18 -7.56 -13.37 48.70
N GLU A 19 -6.75 -14.42 48.49
CA GLU A 19 -6.08 -15.20 49.53
C GLU A 19 -4.89 -14.48 50.18
N GLY A 20 -4.51 -13.30 49.71
CA GLY A 20 -3.46 -12.46 50.31
C GLY A 20 -2.04 -12.69 49.77
N VAL A 21 -1.89 -13.38 48.62
CA VAL A 21 -0.57 -13.55 47.99
C VAL A 21 -0.07 -12.21 47.44
N HIS A 22 1.15 -11.81 47.83
CA HIS A 22 1.73 -10.55 47.37
C HIS A 22 1.91 -10.55 45.83
N PRO A 23 1.39 -9.55 45.09
CA PRO A 23 1.41 -9.53 43.61
C PRO A 23 2.79 -9.72 42.97
N ARG A 24 3.85 -9.24 43.64
CA ARG A 24 5.25 -9.43 43.21
C ARG A 24 5.65 -10.91 43.05
N ILE A 25 5.12 -11.80 43.88
CA ILE A 25 5.38 -13.25 43.78
C ILE A 25 4.70 -13.81 42.53
N ILE A 26 3.46 -13.39 42.27
CA ILE A 26 2.68 -13.80 41.10
C ILE A 26 3.37 -13.35 39.80
N ILE A 27 3.83 -12.09 39.74
CA ILE A 27 4.58 -11.58 38.58
C ILE A 27 5.86 -12.40 38.33
N LYS A 28 6.59 -12.76 39.40
CA LYS A 28 7.79 -13.59 39.29
C LYS A 28 7.47 -14.98 38.75
N ALA A 29 6.36 -15.58 39.20
CA ALA A 29 5.90 -16.88 38.73
C ALA A 29 5.51 -16.84 37.24
N ILE A 30 4.73 -15.83 36.81
CA ILE A 30 4.32 -15.66 35.41
C ILE A 30 5.53 -15.44 34.49
N ARG A 31 6.54 -14.68 34.92
CA ARG A 31 7.77 -14.51 34.13
C ARG A 31 8.56 -15.81 33.99
N LYS A 32 8.61 -16.62 35.06
CA LYS A 32 9.29 -17.93 35.03
C LYS A 32 8.54 -18.91 34.13
N SER A 33 7.21 -18.94 34.17
CA SER A 33 6.42 -19.79 33.27
C SER A 33 6.53 -19.34 31.81
N LEU A 34 6.57 -18.02 31.55
CA LEU A 34 6.81 -17.48 30.21
C LEU A 34 8.11 -18.02 29.61
N GLN A 35 9.21 -18.01 30.38
CA GLN A 35 10.50 -18.54 29.92
C GLN A 35 10.40 -20.03 29.56
N LEU A 36 9.84 -20.85 30.44
CA LEU A 36 9.64 -22.28 30.18
C LEU A 36 8.77 -22.53 28.93
N CYS A 37 7.72 -21.72 28.73
CA CYS A 37 6.89 -21.82 27.53
C CYS A 37 7.66 -21.44 26.27
N MET A 38 8.47 -20.39 26.31
CA MET A 38 9.31 -19.98 25.16
C MET A 38 10.34 -21.05 24.82
N ASP A 39 11.01 -21.62 25.83
CA ASP A 39 11.98 -22.70 25.64
C ASP A 39 11.29 -23.91 24.99
N LYS A 40 10.09 -24.27 25.47
CA LYS A 40 9.35 -25.40 24.89
C LYS A 40 8.87 -25.15 23.47
N ILE A 41 8.46 -23.93 23.14
CA ILE A 41 8.09 -23.55 21.77
C ILE A 41 9.31 -23.67 20.85
N ASN A 42 10.49 -23.24 21.30
CA ASN A 42 11.72 -23.35 20.53
C ASN A 42 12.15 -24.81 20.33
N GLU A 43 12.02 -25.67 21.35
CA GLU A 43 12.27 -27.12 21.21
C GLU A 43 11.33 -27.78 20.20
N MET A 44 10.09 -27.31 20.10
CA MET A 44 9.10 -27.83 19.16
C MET A 44 9.18 -27.20 17.77
N ALA A 45 10.00 -26.17 17.59
CA ALA A 45 10.13 -25.47 16.32
C ALA A 45 10.85 -26.35 15.31
N VAL A 46 10.17 -26.68 14.22
CA VAL A 46 10.78 -27.42 13.10
C VAL A 46 11.34 -26.41 12.11
N HIS A 47 12.66 -26.42 11.94
CA HIS A 47 13.31 -25.62 10.91
C HIS A 47 13.06 -26.22 9.54
N ILE A 48 12.59 -25.39 8.61
CA ILE A 48 12.36 -25.76 7.22
C ILE A 48 13.55 -25.24 6.42
N GLU A 49 14.42 -26.15 5.99
CA GLU A 49 15.56 -25.81 5.14
C GLU A 49 15.09 -25.48 3.71
N LYS A 50 15.68 -24.44 3.13
CA LYS A 50 15.38 -23.97 1.77
C LYS A 50 16.20 -24.77 0.76
N GLN A 51 15.76 -25.97 0.40
CA GLN A 51 16.50 -26.83 -0.54
C GLN A 51 16.28 -26.42 -2.01
N SER A 52 15.10 -25.88 -2.37
CA SER A 52 14.81 -25.34 -3.70
C SER A 52 13.89 -24.11 -3.68
N LYS A 53 14.07 -23.19 -4.64
CA LYS A 53 13.18 -22.01 -4.84
C LYS A 53 11.74 -22.44 -5.14
N GLU A 54 11.55 -23.57 -5.81
CA GLU A 54 10.22 -24.09 -6.16
C GLU A 54 9.49 -24.64 -4.93
N GLU A 55 10.19 -25.37 -4.07
CA GLU A 55 9.66 -25.88 -2.82
C GLU A 55 9.31 -24.74 -1.86
N GLN A 56 10.17 -23.72 -1.78
CA GLN A 56 9.90 -22.52 -0.99
C GLN A 56 8.63 -21.82 -1.49
N ARG A 57 8.46 -21.67 -2.81
CA ARG A 57 7.26 -21.07 -3.40
C ARG A 57 6.01 -21.90 -3.09
N ALA A 58 6.10 -23.23 -3.18
CA ALA A 58 4.98 -24.12 -2.87
C ALA A 58 4.59 -24.05 -1.39
N LEU A 59 5.58 -23.96 -0.49
CA LEU A 59 5.35 -23.81 0.94
C LEU A 59 4.68 -22.47 1.27
N LEU A 60 5.18 -21.37 0.72
CA LEU A 60 4.56 -20.04 0.88
C LEU A 60 3.12 -20.00 0.35
N THR A 61 2.85 -20.70 -0.76
CA THR A 61 1.50 -20.81 -1.32
C THR A 61 0.57 -21.55 -0.36
N LYS A 62 1.02 -22.64 0.26
CA LYS A 62 0.25 -23.36 1.29
C LYS A 62 -0.02 -22.47 2.51
N CYS A 63 1.00 -21.77 3.01
CA CYS A 63 0.86 -20.84 4.14
C CYS A 63 -0.13 -19.70 3.83
N ALA A 64 -0.04 -19.12 2.62
CA ALA A 64 -0.99 -18.11 2.16
C ALA A 64 -2.42 -18.66 2.08
N ALA A 65 -2.60 -19.88 1.55
CA ALA A 65 -3.91 -20.51 1.46
C ALA A 65 -4.53 -20.76 2.84
N THR A 66 -3.73 -21.16 3.83
CA THR A 66 -4.19 -21.30 5.23
C THR A 66 -4.61 -19.96 5.83
N ALA A 67 -3.91 -18.86 5.54
CA ALA A 67 -4.29 -17.54 6.03
C ALA A 67 -5.60 -17.02 5.39
N MET A 68 -5.95 -17.53 4.20
CA MET A 68 -7.17 -17.17 3.47
C MET A 68 -8.35 -18.09 3.78
N SER A 69 -8.11 -19.28 4.33
CA SER A 69 -9.16 -20.30 4.52
C SER A 69 -10.25 -19.90 5.51
N SER A 70 -9.96 -18.98 6.44
CA SER A 70 -10.91 -18.44 7.42
C SER A 70 -11.65 -17.18 6.94
N LYS A 71 -11.44 -16.76 5.68
CA LYS A 71 -12.00 -15.53 5.11
C LYS A 71 -12.96 -15.85 3.96
N LEU A 72 -13.70 -14.83 3.52
CA LEU A 72 -14.67 -14.92 2.42
C LEU A 72 -14.06 -15.50 1.12
N ILE A 73 -12.77 -15.26 0.90
CA ILE A 73 -12.00 -15.72 -0.26
C ILE A 73 -11.59 -17.20 -0.20
N HIS A 74 -12.13 -17.99 0.74
CA HIS A 74 -11.82 -19.42 0.87
C HIS A 74 -11.97 -20.20 -0.45
N GLN A 75 -13.05 -19.93 -1.20
CA GLN A 75 -13.33 -20.62 -2.45
C GLN A 75 -12.27 -20.36 -3.53
N GLN A 76 -11.65 -19.18 -3.52
CA GLN A 76 -10.65 -18.73 -4.50
C GLN A 76 -9.25 -18.63 -3.89
N LYS A 77 -9.02 -19.34 -2.77
CA LYS A 77 -7.75 -19.29 -2.05
C LYS A 77 -6.57 -19.66 -2.94
N ASP A 78 -6.73 -20.61 -3.86
CA ASP A 78 -5.62 -21.08 -4.71
C ASP A 78 -5.20 -20.02 -5.74
N PHE A 79 -6.17 -19.24 -6.24
CA PHE A 79 -5.93 -18.13 -7.16
C PHE A 79 -5.20 -16.98 -6.46
N PHE A 80 -5.74 -16.51 -5.33
CA PHE A 80 -5.15 -15.40 -4.57
C PHE A 80 -3.83 -15.78 -3.89
N SER A 81 -3.63 -17.04 -3.49
CA SER A 81 -2.38 -17.47 -2.85
C SER A 81 -1.20 -17.37 -3.80
N LYS A 82 -1.36 -17.78 -5.07
CA LYS A 82 -0.32 -17.60 -6.10
C LYS A 82 0.02 -16.13 -6.30
N MET A 83 -1.02 -15.29 -6.39
CA MET A 83 -0.87 -13.84 -6.57
C MET A 83 -0.09 -13.18 -5.41
N VAL A 84 -0.42 -13.54 -4.17
CA VAL A 84 0.26 -12.99 -2.99
C VAL A 84 1.72 -13.44 -2.92
N VAL A 85 2.00 -14.71 -3.24
CA VAL A 85 3.38 -15.22 -3.25
C VAL A 85 4.21 -14.49 -4.31
N ASP A 86 3.66 -14.25 -5.49
CA ASP A 86 4.37 -13.53 -6.55
C ASP A 86 4.62 -12.07 -6.19
N ALA A 87 3.65 -11.40 -5.56
CA ALA A 87 3.80 -10.04 -5.06
C ALA A 87 4.86 -9.91 -3.96
N VAL A 88 4.99 -10.91 -3.10
CA VAL A 88 5.99 -10.91 -2.02
C VAL A 88 7.38 -11.24 -2.55
N LEU A 89 7.48 -12.15 -3.53
CA LEU A 89 8.76 -12.49 -4.17
C LEU A 89 9.34 -11.35 -5.02
N SER A 90 8.51 -10.40 -5.48
CA SER A 90 8.97 -9.22 -6.21
C SER A 90 9.48 -8.08 -5.32
N LEU A 91 9.35 -8.18 -4.00
CA LEU A 91 9.79 -7.15 -3.05
C LEU A 91 11.23 -7.41 -2.59
N ASP A 92 11.91 -6.34 -2.20
CA ASP A 92 13.25 -6.39 -1.60
C ASP A 92 13.22 -7.05 -0.20
N GLU A 93 14.40 -7.39 0.32
CA GLU A 93 14.59 -8.13 1.59
C GLU A 93 13.88 -7.50 2.80
N LEU A 94 13.67 -6.18 2.80
CA LEU A 94 13.01 -5.45 3.89
C LEU A 94 11.47 -5.56 3.85
N LEU A 95 10.89 -6.14 2.79
CA LEU A 95 9.47 -6.44 2.62
C LEU A 95 8.53 -5.30 3.10
N PRO A 96 8.68 -4.06 2.59
CA PRO A 96 7.87 -2.93 3.04
C PRO A 96 6.40 -3.12 2.65
N LEU A 97 5.51 -3.14 3.66
CA LEU A 97 4.05 -3.26 3.46
C LEU A 97 3.47 -2.13 2.59
N ASN A 98 4.09 -0.96 2.61
CA ASN A 98 3.65 0.21 1.84
C ASN A 98 3.74 0.02 0.31
N MET A 99 4.57 -0.93 -0.14
CA MET A 99 4.72 -1.25 -1.57
C MET A 99 3.62 -2.20 -2.07
N ILE A 100 2.93 -2.92 -1.17
CA ILE A 100 1.81 -3.79 -1.53
C ILE A 100 0.50 -2.98 -1.45
N GLY A 101 0.11 -2.39 -2.57
CA GLY A 101 -1.15 -1.65 -2.70
C GLY A 101 -2.29 -2.51 -3.25
N ILE A 102 -3.38 -2.66 -2.50
CA ILE A 102 -4.61 -3.28 -3.02
C ILE A 102 -5.55 -2.17 -3.53
N LYS A 103 -5.82 -2.15 -4.83
CA LYS A 103 -6.80 -1.23 -5.44
C LYS A 103 -8.15 -1.94 -5.61
N LYS A 104 -9.16 -1.44 -4.92
CA LYS A 104 -10.54 -1.93 -5.03
C LYS A 104 -11.27 -1.19 -6.14
N ILE A 105 -11.63 -1.92 -7.19
CA ILE A 105 -12.47 -1.48 -8.30
C ILE A 105 -13.80 -2.22 -8.17
N THR A 106 -14.92 -1.50 -8.30
CA THR A 106 -16.26 -2.09 -8.27
C THR A 106 -16.67 -2.53 -9.66
N GLY A 107 -17.24 -3.72 -9.78
CA GLY A 107 -17.55 -4.36 -11.06
C GLY A 107 -16.54 -5.46 -11.39
N GLY A 108 -16.96 -6.44 -12.19
CA GLY A 108 -16.19 -7.63 -12.51
C GLY A 108 -16.31 -8.76 -11.48
N SER A 109 -15.66 -9.88 -11.78
CA SER A 109 -15.60 -11.06 -10.93
C SER A 109 -14.34 -11.05 -10.06
N LEU A 110 -14.37 -11.74 -8.91
CA LEU A 110 -13.18 -11.84 -8.04
C LEU A 110 -11.97 -12.48 -8.75
N GLU A 111 -12.23 -13.42 -9.67
CA GLU A 111 -11.22 -14.13 -10.47
C GLU A 111 -10.59 -13.27 -11.56
N GLU A 112 -11.17 -12.10 -11.86
CA GLU A 112 -10.60 -11.11 -12.78
C GLU A 112 -9.56 -10.21 -12.08
N SER A 113 -9.31 -10.43 -10.78
CA SER A 113 -8.25 -9.73 -10.06
C SER A 113 -6.89 -10.10 -10.67
N GLN A 114 -6.01 -9.11 -10.85
CA GLN A 114 -4.69 -9.33 -11.42
C GLN A 114 -3.61 -8.66 -10.58
N LEU A 115 -2.43 -9.28 -10.54
CA LEU A 115 -1.22 -8.66 -10.02
C LEU A 115 -0.54 -7.87 -11.13
N ILE A 116 -0.35 -6.58 -10.89
CA ILE A 116 0.41 -5.70 -11.78
C ILE A 116 1.81 -5.58 -11.19
N SER A 117 2.83 -5.96 -11.96
CA SER A 117 4.24 -5.77 -11.60
C SER A 117 4.65 -4.32 -11.83
N GLY A 118 4.10 -3.41 -11.02
CA GLY A 118 4.29 -1.97 -11.16
C GLY A 118 3.33 -1.18 -10.27
N VAL A 119 3.08 0.08 -10.63
CA VAL A 119 2.22 0.98 -9.87
C VAL A 119 0.90 1.19 -10.60
N ALA A 120 -0.22 1.13 -9.86
CA ALA A 120 -1.55 1.37 -10.39
C ALA A 120 -2.24 2.54 -9.68
N PHE A 121 -2.75 3.49 -10.46
CA PHE A 121 -3.53 4.64 -9.97
C PHE A 121 -5.02 4.40 -10.19
N LYS A 122 -5.83 4.54 -9.13
CA LYS A 122 -7.28 4.28 -9.19
C LYS A 122 -8.06 5.36 -9.95
N LYS A 123 -7.64 6.62 -9.81
CA LYS A 123 -8.22 7.75 -10.52
C LYS A 123 -7.08 8.45 -11.24
N THR A 124 -7.06 8.34 -12.56
CA THR A 124 -6.30 9.24 -13.42
C THR A 124 -7.18 10.44 -13.74
N PHE A 125 -6.58 11.61 -13.95
CA PHE A 125 -7.31 12.83 -14.29
C PHE A 125 -7.91 12.68 -15.69
N SER A 126 -9.20 12.35 -15.76
CA SER A 126 -9.95 12.21 -17.02
C SER A 126 -10.66 13.52 -17.34
N TYR A 127 -9.94 14.48 -17.90
CA TYR A 127 -10.47 15.76 -18.35
C TYR A 127 -10.57 15.81 -19.89
N ALA A 128 -10.87 16.99 -20.44
CA ALA A 128 -10.95 17.22 -21.88
C ALA A 128 -9.72 16.65 -22.60
N GLY A 129 -9.95 15.83 -23.64
CA GLY A 129 -8.90 15.18 -24.40
C GLY A 129 -8.46 13.80 -23.91
N PHE A 130 -8.99 13.27 -22.79
CA PHE A 130 -8.65 11.92 -22.30
C PHE A 130 -8.88 10.81 -23.34
N GLU A 131 -9.95 10.90 -24.13
CA GLU A 131 -10.23 9.93 -25.19
C GLU A 131 -9.36 10.11 -26.43
N MET A 132 -8.86 11.32 -26.67
CA MET A 132 -8.01 11.65 -27.82
C MET A 132 -6.53 11.33 -27.56
N ALA A 133 -6.12 11.28 -26.29
CA ALA A 133 -4.76 10.94 -25.91
C ALA A 133 -4.46 9.44 -26.14
N PRO A 134 -3.23 9.08 -26.57
CA PRO A 134 -2.80 7.70 -26.61
C PRO A 134 -2.88 7.08 -25.21
N LYS A 135 -3.54 5.92 -25.09
CA LYS A 135 -3.70 5.22 -23.79
C LYS A 135 -2.61 4.20 -23.51
N ASN A 136 -1.82 3.84 -24.53
CA ASN A 136 -0.77 2.85 -24.42
C ASN A 136 0.53 3.43 -24.98
N TYR A 137 1.57 3.42 -24.16
CA TYR A 137 2.91 3.88 -24.52
C TYR A 137 3.91 2.76 -24.29
N LYS A 138 4.86 2.62 -25.21
CA LYS A 138 6.06 1.78 -25.02
C LYS A 138 7.20 2.67 -24.55
N ASP A 139 7.97 2.22 -23.56
CA ASP A 139 9.14 2.92 -23.00
C ASP A 139 8.89 4.40 -22.68
N CYS A 140 7.81 4.67 -21.94
CA CYS A 140 7.43 6.03 -21.56
C CYS A 140 8.28 6.56 -20.41
N LYS A 141 8.57 7.87 -20.48
CA LYS A 141 9.12 8.63 -19.36
C LYS A 141 7.97 9.28 -18.60
N ILE A 142 7.94 9.09 -17.29
CA ILE A 142 6.88 9.56 -16.39
C ILE A 142 7.38 10.82 -15.65
N ALA A 143 6.66 11.92 -15.75
CA ALA A 143 6.92 13.14 -14.98
C ALA A 143 6.10 13.14 -13.69
N LEU A 144 6.79 13.17 -12.55
CA LEU A 144 6.15 13.31 -11.24
C LEU A 144 6.16 14.79 -10.82
N LEU A 145 5.05 15.48 -11.08
CA LEU A 145 4.91 16.91 -10.80
C LEU A 145 4.02 17.13 -9.58
N ASN A 146 4.47 18.01 -8.68
CA ASN A 146 3.68 18.52 -7.57
C ASN A 146 3.32 20.01 -7.79
N ILE A 147 2.93 20.34 -9.02
CA ILE A 147 2.60 21.70 -9.47
C ILE A 147 1.23 21.62 -10.17
N GLU A 148 0.35 22.58 -9.89
CA GLU A 148 -0.96 22.69 -10.54
C GLU A 148 -0.82 23.31 -11.94
N LEU A 149 -1.44 22.69 -12.94
CA LEU A 149 -1.45 23.15 -14.35
C LEU A 149 -2.84 23.69 -14.70
N GLU A 150 -3.21 24.82 -14.10
CA GLU A 150 -4.47 25.50 -14.35
C GLU A 150 -4.24 26.94 -14.83
N LEU A 151 -5.22 27.49 -15.53
CA LEU A 151 -5.27 28.91 -15.88
C LEU A 151 -5.65 29.70 -14.62
N LYS A 152 -4.66 29.96 -13.76
CA LYS A 152 -4.78 30.77 -12.54
C LYS A 152 -3.70 31.83 -12.51
N ALA A 153 -4.00 32.96 -11.88
CA ALA A 153 -2.98 33.97 -11.60
C ALA A 153 -1.86 33.35 -10.73
N GLU A 154 -0.60 33.61 -11.07
CA GLU A 154 0.55 33.04 -10.34
C GLU A 154 0.68 33.57 -8.90
N ARG A 155 -0.03 34.66 -8.58
CA ARG A 155 -0.03 35.27 -7.25
C ARG A 155 -1.46 35.46 -6.77
N ASP A 156 -1.71 35.00 -5.55
CA ASP A 156 -2.91 35.36 -4.82
C ASP A 156 -2.95 36.88 -4.62
N ASN A 157 -4.08 37.50 -4.97
CA ASN A 157 -4.34 38.95 -4.87
C ASN A 157 -3.55 39.86 -5.82
N ALA A 158 -3.25 39.41 -7.04
CA ALA A 158 -2.77 40.31 -8.10
C ALA A 158 -3.93 41.18 -8.64
N GLU A 159 -4.03 42.44 -8.19
CA GLU A 159 -4.92 43.42 -8.82
C GLU A 159 -4.32 43.89 -10.15
N VAL A 160 -4.95 43.52 -11.26
CA VAL A 160 -4.62 44.04 -12.59
C VAL A 160 -5.57 45.18 -12.93
N ARG A 161 -5.05 46.41 -12.97
CA ARG A 161 -5.80 47.58 -13.44
C ARG A 161 -5.58 47.74 -14.93
N VAL A 162 -6.68 47.72 -15.69
CA VAL A 162 -6.64 47.81 -17.15
C VAL A 162 -7.50 48.97 -17.58
N ASP A 163 -6.89 49.96 -18.23
CA ASP A 163 -7.59 51.17 -18.68
C ASP A 163 -8.08 51.07 -20.13
N ASN A 164 -7.47 50.18 -20.93
CA ASN A 164 -7.74 50.02 -22.36
C ASN A 164 -8.12 48.59 -22.76
N VAL A 165 -9.05 48.43 -23.70
CA VAL A 165 -9.44 47.11 -24.27
C VAL A 165 -8.25 46.36 -24.88
N LYS A 166 -7.30 47.08 -25.49
CA LYS A 166 -6.08 46.48 -26.06
C LYS A 166 -5.14 45.90 -25.00
N GLU A 167 -5.12 46.48 -23.80
CA GLU A 167 -4.29 46.00 -22.69
C GLU A 167 -4.92 44.76 -22.04
N TYR A 168 -6.26 44.71 -21.98
CA TYR A 168 -6.98 43.54 -21.49
C TYR A 168 -6.63 42.28 -22.29
N GLN A 169 -6.67 42.36 -23.63
CA GLN A 169 -6.31 41.23 -24.48
C GLN A 169 -4.86 40.76 -24.25
N LYS A 170 -3.91 41.69 -24.06
CA LYS A 170 -2.51 41.34 -23.78
C LYS A 170 -2.34 40.59 -22.47
N VAL A 171 -3.12 40.91 -21.43
CA VAL A 171 -3.09 40.21 -20.14
C VAL A 171 -3.56 38.77 -20.33
N VAL A 172 -4.68 38.57 -21.03
CA VAL A 172 -5.21 37.24 -21.34
C VAL A 172 -4.19 36.42 -22.14
N ASP A 173 -3.61 37.01 -23.19
CA ASP A 173 -2.61 36.34 -24.02
C ASP A 173 -1.35 35.97 -23.21
N ALA A 174 -0.93 36.82 -22.26
CA ALA A 174 0.21 36.55 -21.40
C ALA A 174 -0.05 35.36 -20.44
N GLU A 175 -1.26 35.26 -19.87
CA GLU A 175 -1.63 34.11 -19.02
C GLU A 175 -1.58 32.80 -19.82
N TRP A 176 -2.10 32.80 -21.05
CA TRP A 176 -2.00 31.65 -21.96
C TRP A 176 -0.54 31.30 -22.28
N GLN A 177 0.30 32.29 -22.58
CA GLN A 177 1.71 32.05 -22.86
C GLN A 177 2.45 31.43 -21.67
N ILE A 178 2.18 31.87 -20.44
CA ILE A 178 2.79 31.28 -19.24
C ILE A 178 2.42 29.79 -19.13
N LEU A 179 1.16 29.44 -19.35
CA LEU A 179 0.70 28.05 -19.34
C LEU A 179 1.39 27.22 -20.44
N TYR A 180 1.41 27.71 -21.68
CA TYR A 180 2.07 27.01 -22.78
C TYR A 180 3.58 26.86 -22.56
N ASN A 181 4.26 27.84 -21.99
CA ASN A 181 5.67 27.75 -21.66
C ASN A 181 5.95 26.68 -20.59
N LYS A 182 5.08 26.53 -19.59
CA LYS A 182 5.18 25.44 -18.60
C LYS A 182 5.02 24.08 -19.27
N LEU A 183 4.03 23.93 -20.16
CA LEU A 183 3.80 22.69 -20.91
C LEU A 183 4.94 22.37 -21.88
N ALA A 184 5.50 23.37 -22.57
CA ALA A 184 6.62 23.20 -23.48
C ALA A 184 7.86 22.66 -22.75
N LYS A 185 8.17 23.18 -21.55
CA LYS A 185 9.29 22.66 -20.73
C LYS A 185 9.11 21.19 -20.36
N ILE A 186 7.89 20.76 -20.07
CA ILE A 186 7.58 19.34 -19.79
C ILE A 186 7.83 18.51 -21.06
N HIS A 187 7.38 18.99 -22.22
CA HIS A 187 7.57 18.30 -23.49
C HIS A 187 9.05 18.20 -23.89
N GLU A 188 9.81 19.30 -23.75
CA GLU A 188 11.26 19.35 -24.02
C GLU A 188 12.07 18.41 -23.13
N SER A 189 11.60 18.15 -21.90
CA SER A 189 12.21 17.15 -21.01
C SER A 189 12.07 15.71 -21.54
N GLY A 190 11.21 15.49 -22.54
CA GLY A 190 10.92 14.20 -23.15
C GLY A 190 9.97 13.33 -22.31
N ALA A 191 9.19 13.93 -21.40
CA ALA A 191 8.16 13.22 -20.66
C ALA A 191 6.98 12.87 -21.57
N ASN A 192 6.54 11.61 -21.51
CA ASN A 192 5.42 11.11 -22.30
C ASN A 192 4.12 11.01 -21.46
N VAL A 193 4.26 10.88 -20.14
CA VAL A 193 3.16 10.68 -19.17
C VAL A 193 3.37 11.56 -17.95
#